data_AF-A0A2V8MYY6-F1
#
_entry.id   AF-A0A2V8MYY6-F1
#
_cell.length_a   1.000
_cell.length_b   1.000
_cell.length_c   1.000
_cell.angle_alpha   90.00
_cell.angle_beta   90.00
_cell.angle_gamma   90.00
#
_symmetry.space_group_name_H-M   'P 1'
#
loop_
_entity.id
_entity.type
_entity.pdbx_description
1 polymer ?
#
loop_
_entity_poly.entity_id
_entity_poly.type
_entity_poly.pdbx_seq_one_letter_code
_entity_poly.pdbx_strand_id
1 'polypeptide(L)'
;NIDPPDIVLNQTPKVELGELATPVAFELARHLKKPPRAIAEELVAKTGKIDGIERMEVAGAGYINFYLDRAGALRSSRLRGFPTDAGKVIVEHTNINPNKAAHIGHLRNAAIGDTFVRILKDSGRSVEV
;
A
#
# COMPACT_ATOMS: atom_id res chain seq x y z
N ASN A 1 6.86 29.83 -0.27
CA ASN A 1 6.45 28.73 0.60
C ASN A 1 5.21 28.10 0.02
N ILE A 2 5.37 26.90 -0.53
CA ILE A 2 4.26 26.02 -0.92
C ILE A 2 4.23 24.97 0.18
N ASP A 3 3.07 24.70 0.76
CA ASP A 3 2.93 23.58 1.68
C ASP A 3 3.25 22.27 0.95
N PRO A 4 3.93 21.32 1.60
CA PRO A 4 4.26 20.05 0.97
C PRO A 4 2.95 19.36 0.52
N PRO A 5 2.83 18.97 -0.77
CA PRO A 5 1.64 18.28 -1.25
C PRO A 5 1.52 16.89 -0.61
N ASP A 6 0.29 16.40 -0.52
CA ASP A 6 0.06 15.01 -0.12
C ASP A 6 0.59 14.07 -1.22
N ILE A 7 1.63 13.30 -0.89
CA ILE A 7 2.24 12.38 -1.84
C ILE A 7 1.36 11.14 -1.97
N VAL A 8 0.53 11.12 -3.01
CA VAL A 8 -0.26 9.94 -3.39
C VAL A 8 0.64 8.95 -4.14
N LEU A 9 0.61 7.69 -3.71
CA LEU A 9 1.23 6.55 -4.39
C LEU A 9 0.13 5.64 -4.95
N ASN A 10 0.21 5.37 -6.25
CA ASN A 10 -0.69 4.47 -6.97
C ASN A 10 0.09 3.27 -7.49
N GLN A 11 -0.59 2.13 -7.64
CA GLN A 11 -0.04 1.00 -8.37
C GLN A 11 -0.05 1.31 -9.88
N THR A 12 1.01 0.93 -10.58
CA THR A 12 1.08 1.07 -12.04
C THR A 12 0.18 0.04 -12.73
N PRO A 13 -0.30 0.30 -13.96
CA PRO A 13 -1.12 -0.65 -14.71
C PRO A 13 -0.33 -1.86 -15.21
N LYS A 14 1.00 -1.76 -15.30
CA LYS A 14 1.90 -2.82 -15.75
C LYS A 14 3.19 -2.77 -14.95
N VAL A 15 3.69 -3.94 -14.56
CA VAL A 15 4.93 -4.10 -13.81
C VAL A 15 6.15 -3.54 -14.55
N GLU A 16 6.13 -3.53 -15.88
CA GLU A 16 7.16 -2.94 -16.75
C GLU A 16 7.36 -1.44 -16.49
N LEU A 17 6.34 -0.76 -15.98
CA LEU A 17 6.36 0.66 -15.65
C LEU A 17 6.80 0.91 -14.21
N GLY A 18 7.26 -0.09 -13.46
CA GLY A 18 7.58 0.00 -12.03
C GLY A 18 6.45 -0.49 -11.14
N GLU A 19 6.66 -0.56 -9.82
CA GLU A 19 5.66 -1.06 -8.87
C GLU A 19 4.70 0.04 -8.41
N LEU A 20 5.20 1.27 -8.29
CA LEU A 20 4.44 2.42 -7.80
C LEU A 20 4.62 3.62 -8.72
N ALA A 21 3.66 4.53 -8.72
CA ALA A 21 3.76 5.81 -9.39
C ALA A 21 3.12 6.92 -8.56
N THR A 22 3.66 8.13 -8.64
CA THR A 22 3.04 9.32 -8.03
C THR A 22 2.68 10.36 -9.10
N PRO A 23 1.49 10.99 -9.00
CA PRO A 23 1.10 12.12 -9.83
C PRO A 23 1.53 13.48 -9.22
N VAL A 24 2.36 13.52 -8.18
CA VAL A 24 2.68 14.75 -7.41
C VAL A 24 3.10 15.95 -8.28
N ALA A 25 3.76 15.70 -9.42
CA ALA A 25 4.18 16.77 -10.31
C ALA A 25 3.00 17.53 -10.95
N PHE A 26 1.86 16.87 -11.16
CA PHE A 26 0.64 17.52 -11.67
C PHE A 26 0.01 18.46 -10.64
N GLU A 27 0.04 18.08 -9.37
CA GLU A 27 -0.43 18.92 -8.28
C GLU A 27 0.48 20.14 -8.10
N LEU A 28 1.80 19.92 -8.14
CA LEU A 28 2.80 20.98 -8.06
C LEU A 28 2.76 21.92 -9.27
N ALA A 29 2.35 21.45 -10.46
CA ALA A 29 2.25 22.30 -11.64
C ALA A 29 1.32 23.49 -11.45
N ARG A 30 0.24 23.34 -10.69
CA ARG A 30 -0.71 24.43 -10.37
C ARG A 30 -0.05 25.54 -9.55
N HIS A 31 0.86 25.16 -8.65
CA HIS A 31 1.53 26.07 -7.72
C HIS A 31 2.79 26.69 -8.33
N LEU A 32 3.58 25.88 -9.04
CA LEU A 32 4.87 26.26 -9.62
C LEU A 32 4.75 26.90 -11.01
N LYS A 33 3.57 26.81 -11.66
CA LYS A 33 3.32 27.31 -13.02
C LYS A 33 4.36 26.80 -14.04
N LYS A 34 4.81 25.56 -13.85
CA LYS A 34 5.73 24.84 -14.74
C LYS A 34 5.03 23.60 -15.34
N PRO A 35 5.46 23.12 -16.51
CA PRO A 35 4.97 21.85 -17.05
C PRO A 35 5.22 20.70 -16.06
N PRO A 36 4.24 19.80 -15.80
CA PRO A 36 4.39 18.72 -14.83
C PRO A 36 5.60 17.83 -15.12
N ARG A 37 5.89 17.54 -16.39
CA ARG A 37 7.07 16.76 -16.78
C ARG A 37 8.38 17.41 -16.32
N ALA A 38 8.53 18.71 -16.48
CA ALA A 38 9.74 19.42 -16.04
C ALA A 38 9.89 19.40 -14.51
N ILE A 39 8.77 19.46 -13.78
CA ILE A 39 8.76 19.31 -12.31
C ILE A 39 9.18 17.89 -11.93
N ALA A 40 8.65 16.87 -12.60
CA ALA A 40 8.99 15.48 -12.34
C ALA A 40 10.48 15.19 -12.59
N GLU A 41 11.06 15.73 -13.67
CA GLU A 41 12.48 15.62 -13.99
C GLU A 41 13.34 16.31 -12.91
N GLU A 42 12.95 17.50 -12.46
CA GLU A 42 13.62 18.22 -11.37
C GLU A 42 13.57 17.45 -10.05
N LEU A 43 12.42 16.83 -9.73
CA LEU A 43 12.25 16.01 -8.53
C LEU A 43 13.12 14.75 -8.56
N VAL A 44 13.10 14.01 -9.67
CA VAL A 44 13.91 12.78 -9.83
C VAL A 44 15.40 13.12 -9.72
N ALA A 45 15.84 14.23 -10.32
CA ALA A 45 17.24 14.66 -10.25
C ALA A 45 17.69 15.06 -8.83
N LYS A 46 16.78 15.62 -8.01
CA LYS A 46 17.11 16.15 -6.67
C LYS A 46 16.91 15.16 -5.52
N THR A 47 16.03 14.16 -5.69
CA THR A 47 15.64 13.23 -4.62
C THR A 47 16.80 12.33 -4.15
N GLY A 48 17.78 12.08 -5.01
CA GLY A 48 18.91 11.19 -4.67
C GLY A 48 18.48 9.73 -4.50
N LYS A 49 19.29 8.95 -3.78
CA LYS A 49 19.02 7.53 -3.53
C LYS A 49 18.04 7.38 -2.35
N ILE A 50 16.97 6.62 -2.55
CA ILE A 50 16.01 6.23 -1.51
C ILE A 50 16.18 4.73 -1.23
N ASP A 51 16.26 4.35 0.04
CA ASP A 51 16.34 2.95 0.43
C ASP A 51 15.10 2.17 -0.02
N GLY A 52 15.33 1.00 -0.61
CA GLY A 52 14.28 0.17 -1.19
C GLY A 52 13.83 0.56 -2.60
N ILE A 53 14.32 1.68 -3.14
CA ILE A 53 14.05 2.11 -4.53
C ILE A 53 15.33 1.90 -5.37
N GLU A 54 15.22 1.06 -6.39
CA GLU A 54 16.29 0.82 -7.36
C GLU A 54 16.48 2.03 -8.27
N ARG A 55 15.38 2.56 -8.83
CA ARG A 55 15.40 3.73 -9.71
C ARG A 55 14.04 4.41 -9.80
N MET A 56 14.05 5.65 -10.26
CA MET A 56 12.86 6.44 -10.56
C MET A 56 12.89 6.90 -12.01
N GLU A 57 11.74 6.93 -12.68
CA GLU A 57 11.62 7.43 -14.05
C GLU A 57 10.42 8.34 -14.23
N VAL A 58 10.59 9.34 -15.09
CA VAL A 58 9.50 10.22 -15.51
C VAL A 58 8.74 9.59 -16.67
N ALA A 59 7.47 9.28 -16.44
CA ALA A 59 6.57 8.68 -17.42
C ALA A 59 5.53 9.67 -17.92
N GLY A 60 5.22 9.57 -19.22
CA GLY A 60 4.17 10.36 -19.87
C GLY A 60 4.31 11.87 -19.64
N ALA A 61 3.23 12.51 -19.21
CA ALA A 61 3.17 13.96 -19.01
C ALA A 61 3.74 14.46 -17.68
N GLY A 62 4.20 13.58 -16.78
CA GLY A 62 4.72 13.98 -15.47
C GLY A 62 4.45 13.00 -14.31
N TYR A 63 4.15 11.73 -14.59
CA TYR A 63 4.17 10.72 -13.54
C TYR A 63 5.61 10.41 -13.17
N ILE A 64 5.87 10.14 -11.89
CA ILE A 64 7.14 9.57 -11.44
C ILE A 64 6.86 8.12 -11.07
N ASN A 65 7.47 7.20 -11.82
CA ASN A 65 7.39 5.78 -11.59
C ASN A 65 8.57 5.33 -10.72
N PHE A 66 8.31 4.45 -9.76
CA PHE A 66 9.28 3.90 -8.84
C PHE A 66 9.47 2.42 -9.13
N TYR A 67 10.73 2.02 -9.26
CA TYR A 67 11.15 0.62 -9.39
C TYR A 67 11.81 0.22 -8.09
N LEU A 68 11.27 -0.78 -7.42
CA LEU A 68 11.73 -1.22 -6.11
C LEU A 68 12.95 -2.15 -6.25
N ASP A 69 13.89 -2.08 -5.30
CA ASP A 69 14.95 -3.08 -5.16
C ASP A 69 14.35 -4.40 -4.67
N ARG A 70 13.87 -5.22 -5.62
CA ARG A 70 13.22 -6.51 -5.34
C ARG A 70 14.16 -7.46 -4.60
N ALA A 71 15.44 -7.47 -4.98
CA ALA A 71 16.42 -8.35 -4.36
C ALA A 71 16.70 -7.93 -2.92
N GLY A 72 16.80 -6.62 -2.67
CA GLY A 72 16.87 -6.04 -1.34
C GLY A 72 15.66 -6.42 -0.49
N ALA A 73 14.46 -6.22 -1.02
CA ALA A 73 13.20 -6.53 -0.34
C ALA A 73 13.11 -8.02 0.06
N LEU A 74 13.51 -8.94 -0.82
CA LEU A 74 13.52 -10.37 -0.52
C LEU A 74 14.52 -10.71 0.58
N ARG A 75 15.73 -10.14 0.56
CA ARG A 75 16.74 -10.35 1.61
C ARG A 75 16.30 -9.81 2.96
N SER A 76 15.59 -8.69 2.98
CA SER A 76 15.05 -8.08 4.20
C SER A 76 13.74 -8.71 4.68
N SER A 77 13.14 -9.63 3.91
CA SER A 77 11.84 -10.20 4.22
C SER A 77 11.89 -11.17 5.42
N ARG A 78 11.81 -10.60 6.62
CA ARG A 78 11.09 -11.26 7.70
C ARG A 78 9.63 -10.87 7.52
N LEU A 79 8.87 -11.66 6.77
CA LEU A 79 7.42 -11.50 6.60
C LEU A 79 6.73 -11.73 7.94
N ARG A 80 6.84 -10.76 8.85
CA ARG A 80 5.91 -10.57 9.95
C ARG A 80 5.25 -9.25 9.66
N GLY A 81 3.92 -9.20 9.72
CA GLY A 81 3.24 -7.96 9.36
C GLY A 81 3.69 -6.80 10.25
N PHE A 82 3.59 -5.60 9.69
CA PHE A 82 4.03 -4.40 10.37
C PHE A 82 3.16 -4.17 11.61
N PRO A 83 3.75 -4.00 12.81
CA PRO A 83 2.97 -3.69 14.00
C PRO A 83 2.18 -2.40 13.74
N THR A 84 0.86 -2.46 13.99
CA THR A 84 -0.03 -1.31 13.86
C THR A 84 -0.46 -0.87 15.25
N ASP A 85 -0.40 0.43 15.55
CA ASP A 85 -0.95 1.02 16.80
C ASP A 85 -2.49 1.08 16.83
N ALA A 86 -3.17 0.32 15.98
CA ALA A 86 -4.61 0.42 15.73
C ALA A 86 -5.51 -0.16 16.84
N GLY A 87 -4.99 -0.39 18.05
CA GLY A 87 -5.74 -0.92 19.18
C GLY A 87 -6.25 -2.36 18.98
N LYS A 88 -7.16 -2.78 19.88
CA LYS A 88 -7.79 -4.11 19.84
C LYS A 88 -8.83 -4.16 18.71
N VAL A 89 -8.80 -5.23 17.92
CA VAL A 89 -9.81 -5.52 16.88
C VAL A 89 -10.72 -6.65 17.36
N ILE A 90 -12.03 -6.48 17.22
CA ILE A 90 -13.03 -7.51 17.50
C ILE A 90 -13.56 -8.01 16.16
N VAL A 91 -13.55 -9.32 15.94
CA VAL A 91 -14.04 -9.97 14.72
C VAL A 91 -15.15 -10.94 15.08
N GLU A 92 -16.40 -10.46 15.04
CA GLU A 92 -17.57 -11.31 15.26
C GLU A 92 -17.86 -12.12 13.98
N HIS A 93 -17.87 -13.45 14.10
CA HIS A 93 -18.21 -14.32 12.99
C HIS A 93 -18.87 -15.63 13.43
N THR A 94 -19.32 -16.43 12.46
CA THR A 94 -20.02 -17.71 12.64
C THR A 94 -21.46 -17.57 13.15
N ASN A 95 -21.71 -16.88 14.27
CA ASN A 95 -23.02 -16.60 14.88
C ASN A 95 -24.10 -17.69 14.65
N ILE A 96 -23.75 -18.95 14.92
CA ILE A 96 -24.66 -20.07 14.73
C ILE A 96 -25.67 -20.07 15.89
N ASN A 97 -26.95 -20.10 15.55
CA ASN A 97 -28.02 -20.27 16.54
C ASN A 97 -27.91 -21.67 17.18
N PRO A 98 -27.68 -21.79 18.50
CA PRO A 98 -27.48 -23.07 19.17
C PRO A 98 -28.74 -23.96 19.15
N ASN A 99 -29.92 -23.41 18.90
CA ASN A 99 -31.17 -24.15 18.78
C ASN A 99 -31.37 -24.81 17.40
N LYS A 100 -30.43 -24.64 16.47
CA LYS A 100 -30.51 -25.20 15.11
C LYS A 100 -29.20 -25.88 14.74
N ALA A 101 -29.29 -26.97 13.96
CA ALA A 101 -28.11 -27.63 13.44
C ALA A 101 -27.31 -26.71 12.52
N ALA A 102 -25.98 -26.78 12.61
CA ALA A 102 -25.10 -26.10 11.68
C ALA A 102 -25.33 -26.64 10.25
N HIS A 103 -25.38 -25.75 9.26
CA HIS A 103 -25.48 -26.11 7.84
C HIS A 103 -24.50 -25.27 7.01
N ILE A 104 -24.38 -25.60 5.73
CA ILE A 104 -23.44 -24.99 4.77
C ILE A 104 -23.55 -23.45 4.70
N GLY A 105 -24.70 -22.88 5.04
CA GLY A 105 -24.90 -21.43 5.08
C GLY A 105 -24.06 -20.73 6.15
N HIS A 106 -23.77 -21.40 7.26
CA HIS A 106 -22.89 -20.88 8.31
C HIS A 106 -21.41 -21.02 7.96
N LEU A 107 -21.06 -22.00 7.11
CA LEU A 107 -19.67 -22.30 6.75
C LEU A 107 -18.99 -21.09 6.11
N ARG A 108 -19.71 -20.33 5.27
CA ARG A 108 -19.16 -19.13 4.62
C ARG A 108 -18.68 -18.10 5.64
N ASN A 109 -19.54 -17.75 6.61
CA ASN A 109 -19.21 -16.73 7.60
C ASN A 109 -18.12 -17.23 8.56
N ALA A 110 -18.13 -18.52 8.91
CA ALA A 110 -17.09 -19.13 9.72
C ALA A 110 -15.73 -19.10 9.02
N ALA A 111 -15.67 -19.49 7.74
CA ALA A 111 -14.43 -19.52 6.96
C ALA A 111 -13.87 -18.12 6.70
N ILE A 112 -14.72 -17.16 6.31
CA ILE A 112 -14.29 -15.77 6.06
C ILE A 112 -13.81 -15.14 7.37
N GLY A 113 -14.59 -15.27 8.46
CA GLY A 113 -14.25 -14.69 9.75
C GLY A 113 -12.94 -15.23 10.32
N ASP A 114 -12.76 -16.55 10.33
CA ASP A 114 -11.52 -17.18 10.81
C ASP A 114 -10.31 -16.76 9.94
N THR A 115 -10.51 -16.59 8.62
CA THR A 115 -9.47 -16.07 7.72
C THR A 115 -9.05 -14.66 8.10
N PHE A 116 -10.01 -13.76 8.38
CA PHE A 116 -9.70 -12.41 8.85
C PHE A 116 -8.95 -12.41 10.18
N VAL A 117 -9.37 -13.24 11.14
CA VAL A 117 -8.69 -13.37 12.44
C VAL A 117 -7.23 -13.76 12.25
N ARG A 118 -6.95 -14.72 11.38
CA ARG A 118 -5.58 -15.17 11.08
C ARG A 118 -4.73 -14.07 10.45
N ILE A 119 -5.25 -13.40 9.42
CA ILE A 119 -4.54 -12.31 8.73
C ILE A 119 -4.26 -11.15 9.70
N LEU A 120 -5.25 -10.76 10.51
CA LEU A 120 -5.09 -9.67 11.47
C LEU A 120 -4.07 -10.02 12.56
N LYS A 121 -4.09 -11.24 13.10
CA LYS A 121 -3.08 -11.72 14.06
C LYS A 121 -1.68 -11.77 13.45
N ASP A 122 -1.56 -12.29 12.22
CA ASP A 122 -0.29 -12.32 11.48
C ASP A 122 0.25 -10.90 11.19
N SER A 123 -0.66 -9.95 11.00
CA SER A 123 -0.33 -8.51 10.88
C SER A 123 0.10 -7.85 12.19
N GLY A 124 0.22 -8.60 13.29
CA GLY A 124 0.65 -8.08 14.60
C GLY A 124 -0.45 -7.36 15.37
N ARG A 125 -1.73 -7.53 15.01
CA ARG A 125 -2.86 -6.92 15.74
C ARG A 125 -3.31 -7.78 16.91
N SER A 126 -3.78 -7.13 17.98
CA SER A 126 -4.51 -7.78 19.07
C SER A 126 -5.95 -8.06 18.62
N VAL A 127 -6.30 -9.33 18.40
CA VAL A 127 -7.61 -9.73 17.86
C VAL A 127 -8.39 -10.59 18.86
N GLU A 128 -9.64 -10.21 19.10
CA GLU A 128 -10.65 -11.00 19.81
C GLU A 128 -11.74 -11.46 18.83
N VAL A 129 -12.27 -12.65 19.06
CA VAL A 129 -13.33 -13.28 18.26
C VAL A 129 -14.59 -13.34 19.10
#